data_AF-A0A1Z2XPV7-F1
#
_entry.id   AF-A0A1Z2XPV7-F1
#
_cell.length_a   1.000
_cell.length_b   1.000
_cell.length_c   1.000
_cell.angle_alpha   90.00
_cell.angle_beta   90.00
_cell.angle_gamma   90.00
#
_symmetry.space_group_name_H-M   'P 1'
#
loop_
_entity.id
_entity.type
_entity.pdbx_description
1 polymer ?
#
loop_
_entity_poly.entity_id
_entity_poly.type
_entity_poly.pdbx_seq_one_letter_code
_entity_poly.pdbx_strand_id
1 'polypeptide(L)'
;MEKGTVYFFTGLAGAGKTTIGGLFYQKLHEISPNAVLKDGDKLRAMSGHRDYSTESRKKGAWGLFEDCRDLADQGRDVVVCSISMYKEIRDWNRANIENYREVYIKVSMDTLRQRDQKGLYTTGVKQVVGVDLPWDEPETPDIVIENDKGETPESIVDRIVSFFGLGGRA
;
A
#
# COMPACT_ATOMS: atom_id res chain seq x y z
N MET A 1 -4.60 25.39 -6.96
CA MET A 1 -3.51 24.72 -6.24
C MET A 1 -3.32 23.38 -6.92
N GLU A 2 -2.08 22.97 -7.20
CA GLU A 2 -1.82 21.63 -7.75
C GLU A 2 -2.22 20.59 -6.70
N LYS A 3 -2.96 19.55 -7.11
CA LYS A 3 -3.36 18.48 -6.20
C LYS A 3 -2.18 17.54 -5.95
N GLY A 4 -2.10 17.02 -4.74
CA GLY A 4 -1.12 16.00 -4.37
C GLY A 4 -1.44 14.64 -5.00
N THR A 5 -0.49 13.72 -4.91
CA THR A 5 -0.59 12.35 -5.46
C THR A 5 -0.75 11.32 -4.36
N VAL A 6 -1.66 10.37 -4.53
CA VAL A 6 -1.83 9.22 -3.64
C VAL A 6 -1.11 8.02 -4.24
N TYR A 7 -0.04 7.58 -3.60
CA TYR A 7 0.72 6.37 -3.94
C TYR A 7 0.26 5.22 -3.04
N PHE A 8 -0.52 4.29 -3.60
CA PHE A 8 -1.03 3.14 -2.87
C PHE A 8 -0.18 1.89 -3.09
N PHE A 9 0.59 1.53 -2.08
CA PHE A 9 1.36 0.28 -2.02
C PHE A 9 0.49 -0.83 -1.44
N THR A 10 0.06 -1.74 -2.31
CA THR A 10 -0.81 -2.87 -2.00
C THR A 10 -0.14 -4.22 -2.18
N GLY A 11 -0.71 -5.28 -1.60
CA GLY A 11 -0.14 -6.63 -1.58
C GLY A 11 -0.41 -7.37 -0.27
N LEU A 12 -0.16 -8.67 -0.26
CA LEU A 12 -0.43 -9.55 0.89
C LEU A 12 0.44 -9.22 2.11
N ALA A 13 0.06 -9.72 3.30
CA ALA A 13 0.87 -9.57 4.51
C ALA A 13 2.29 -10.13 4.27
N GLY A 14 3.34 -9.47 4.75
CA GLY A 14 4.73 -9.92 4.49
C GLY A 14 5.24 -9.68 3.07
N ALA A 15 4.45 -9.11 2.16
CA ALA A 15 4.89 -8.81 0.79
C ALA A 15 5.98 -7.72 0.70
N GLY A 16 6.22 -6.94 1.76
CA GLY A 16 7.24 -5.88 1.79
C GLY A 16 6.72 -4.44 1.59
N LYS A 17 5.39 -4.23 1.59
CA LYS A 17 4.76 -2.91 1.44
C LYS A 17 5.35 -1.83 2.35
N THR A 18 5.43 -2.07 3.66
CA THR A 18 5.93 -1.10 4.65
C THR A 18 7.39 -0.75 4.39
N THR A 19 8.22 -1.72 4.00
CA THR A 19 9.63 -1.49 3.67
C THR A 19 9.77 -0.65 2.41
N ILE A 20 9.18 -1.09 1.29
CA ILE A 20 9.29 -0.42 -0.01
C ILE A 20 8.61 0.95 0.03
N GLY A 21 7.37 1.02 0.51
CA GLY A 21 6.62 2.28 0.62
C GLY A 21 7.23 3.25 1.63
N GLY A 22 7.87 2.75 2.70
CA GLY A 22 8.58 3.59 3.66
C GLY A 22 9.84 4.25 3.06
N LEU A 23 10.64 3.48 2.32
CA LEU A 23 11.80 4.00 1.59
C LEU A 23 11.38 4.97 0.46
N PHE A 24 10.31 4.63 -0.26
CA PHE A 24 9.72 5.53 -1.26
C PHE A 24 9.26 6.84 -0.63
N TYR A 25 8.59 6.78 0.53
CA TYR A 25 8.18 7.95 1.29
C TYR A 25 9.37 8.83 1.68
N GLN A 26 10.49 8.25 2.12
CA GLN A 26 11.69 9.01 2.47
C GLN A 26 12.20 9.84 1.29
N LYS A 27 12.36 9.22 0.11
CA LYS A 27 12.77 9.94 -1.10
C LYS A 27 11.74 10.98 -1.55
N LEU A 28 10.46 10.66 -1.45
CA LEU A 28 9.38 11.60 -1.79
C LEU A 28 9.40 12.82 -0.85
N HIS A 29 9.68 12.61 0.44
CA HIS A 29 9.68 13.68 1.43
C HIS A 29 10.80 14.72 1.19
N GLU A 30 11.91 14.32 0.57
CA GLU A 30 12.99 15.23 0.18
C GLU A 30 12.53 16.28 -0.85
N ILE A 31 11.61 15.90 -1.75
CA ILE A 31 11.07 16.79 -2.80
C ILE A 31 9.65 17.31 -2.48
N SER A 32 8.96 16.69 -1.53
CA SER A 32 7.62 17.03 -1.07
C SER A 32 7.56 16.98 0.46
N PRO A 33 8.07 18.01 1.17
CA PRO A 33 8.21 18.00 2.63
C PRO A 33 6.88 17.91 3.39
N ASN A 34 5.74 18.14 2.72
CA ASN A 34 4.42 18.01 3.33
C ASN A 34 3.77 16.64 3.10
N ALA A 35 4.48 15.70 2.46
CA ALA A 35 4.01 14.36 2.18
C ALA A 35 3.68 13.58 3.46
N VAL A 36 2.64 12.75 3.41
CA VAL A 36 2.12 11.99 4.55
C VAL A 36 2.25 10.48 4.31
N LEU A 37 2.71 9.73 5.30
CA LEU A 37 2.72 8.27 5.28
C LEU A 37 1.56 7.69 6.11
N LYS A 38 0.72 6.86 5.48
CA LYS A 38 -0.38 6.12 6.10
C LYS A 38 -0.09 4.61 6.03
N ASP A 39 0.46 4.07 7.10
CA ASP A 39 0.75 2.62 7.21
C ASP A 39 -0.37 1.91 7.97
N GLY A 40 -0.99 0.91 7.34
CA GLY A 40 -2.15 0.20 7.87
C GLY A 40 -1.86 -0.63 9.12
N ASP A 41 -0.63 -1.10 9.33
CA ASP A 41 -0.24 -1.77 10.57
C ASP A 41 -0.10 -0.75 11.71
N LYS A 42 0.52 0.40 11.44
CA LYS A 42 0.65 1.49 12.43
C LYS A 42 -0.71 2.08 12.82
N LEU A 43 -1.56 2.37 11.83
CA LEU A 43 -2.90 2.91 12.06
C LEU A 43 -3.73 1.96 12.92
N ARG A 44 -3.66 0.64 12.64
CA ARG A 44 -4.38 -0.37 13.43
C ARG A 44 -3.85 -0.48 14.86
N ALA A 45 -2.53 -0.41 15.05
CA ALA A 45 -1.93 -0.44 16.37
C ALA A 45 -2.39 0.75 17.24
N MET A 46 -2.48 1.95 16.65
CA MET A 46 -2.93 3.15 17.35
C MET A 46 -4.43 3.14 17.66
N SER A 47 -5.25 2.54 16.80
CA SER A 47 -6.70 2.51 16.98
C SER A 47 -7.17 1.47 18.01
N GLY A 48 -6.28 0.61 18.50
CA GLY A 48 -6.64 -0.50 19.40
C GLY A 48 -7.63 -1.49 18.79
N HIS A 49 -7.74 -1.50 17.46
CA HIS A 49 -8.80 -2.22 16.73
C HIS A 49 -8.56 -3.73 16.78
N ARG A 50 -9.54 -4.47 17.33
CA ARG A 50 -9.45 -5.92 17.52
C ARG A 50 -10.33 -6.74 16.58
N ASP A 51 -11.13 -6.08 15.73
CA ASP A 51 -12.01 -6.76 14.78
C ASP A 51 -11.32 -6.91 13.42
N TYR A 52 -11.11 -8.17 13.03
CA TYR A 52 -10.40 -8.56 11.82
C TYR A 52 -11.32 -9.09 10.73
N SER A 53 -12.64 -8.94 10.89
CA SER A 53 -13.61 -9.31 9.87
C SER A 53 -13.42 -8.51 8.57
N THR A 54 -13.84 -9.10 7.46
CA THR A 54 -13.78 -8.46 6.13
C THR A 54 -14.53 -7.13 6.12
N GLU A 55 -15.71 -7.06 6.72
CA GLU A 55 -16.52 -5.85 6.81
C GLU A 55 -15.79 -4.73 7.57
N SER A 56 -15.18 -5.06 8.70
CA SER A 56 -14.43 -4.10 9.52
C SER A 56 -13.21 -3.54 8.78
N ARG A 57 -12.48 -4.41 8.10
CA ARG A 57 -11.32 -4.02 7.26
C ARG A 57 -11.73 -3.18 6.07
N LYS A 58 -12.85 -3.53 5.42
CA LYS A 58 -13.41 -2.78 4.30
C LYS A 58 -13.84 -1.39 4.73
N LYS A 59 -14.59 -1.26 5.85
CA LYS A 59 -14.95 0.05 6.43
C LYS A 59 -13.73 0.90 6.76
N GLY A 60 -12.69 0.29 7.34
CA GLY A 60 -11.42 0.98 7.62
C GLY A 60 -10.71 1.46 6.34
N ALA A 61 -10.75 0.67 5.27
CA ALA A 61 -10.17 1.03 3.98
C ALA A 61 -10.94 2.19 3.32
N TRP A 62 -12.28 2.20 3.38
CA TRP A 62 -13.09 3.33 2.89
C TRP A 62 -12.68 4.65 3.58
N GLY A 63 -12.70 4.69 4.91
CA GLY A 63 -12.33 5.91 5.65
C GLY A 63 -10.87 6.33 5.44
N LEU A 64 -9.95 5.37 5.28
CA LEU A 64 -8.55 5.65 4.94
C LEU A 64 -8.43 6.38 3.60
N PHE A 65 -9.12 5.91 2.55
CA PHE A 65 -8.98 6.51 1.23
C PHE A 65 -9.78 7.80 1.05
N GLU A 66 -10.88 7.99 1.79
CA GLU A 66 -11.54 9.30 1.90
C GLU A 66 -10.59 10.35 2.47
N ASP A 67 -9.89 10.03 3.58
CA ASP A 67 -8.86 10.91 4.17
C ASP A 67 -7.69 11.15 3.19
N CYS A 68 -7.26 10.13 2.45
CA CYS A 68 -6.21 10.29 1.44
C CYS A 68 -6.63 11.22 0.29
N ARG A 69 -7.89 11.12 -0.17
CA ARG A 69 -8.45 12.04 -1.17
C ARG A 69 -8.43 13.47 -0.65
N ASP A 70 -8.93 13.69 0.56
CA ASP A 70 -9.03 15.02 1.15
C ASP A 70 -7.64 15.66 1.35
N LEU A 71 -6.62 14.87 1.72
CA LEU A 71 -5.23 15.31 1.80
C LEU A 71 -4.65 15.66 0.41
N ALA A 72 -4.92 14.84 -0.61
CA ALA A 72 -4.48 15.09 -1.98
C ALA A 72 -5.14 16.35 -2.57
N ASP A 73 -6.43 16.59 -2.30
CA ASP A 73 -7.12 17.81 -2.70
C ASP A 73 -6.54 19.06 -2.02
N GLN A 74 -5.92 18.91 -0.84
CA GLN A 74 -5.14 19.95 -0.16
C GLN A 74 -3.70 20.09 -0.68
N GLY A 75 -3.33 19.40 -1.76
CA GLY A 75 -2.00 19.50 -2.37
C GLY A 75 -0.94 18.65 -1.69
N ARG A 76 -1.30 17.71 -0.81
CA ARG A 76 -0.34 16.84 -0.10
C ARG A 76 -0.19 15.51 -0.80
N ASP A 77 1.04 15.09 -1.06
CA ASP A 77 1.28 13.71 -1.48
C ASP A 77 1.05 12.74 -0.31
N VAL A 78 0.49 11.57 -0.60
CA VAL A 78 0.18 10.55 0.41
C VAL A 78 0.75 9.22 -0.04
N VAL A 79 1.52 8.58 0.82
CA VAL A 79 1.99 7.21 0.63
C VAL A 79 1.15 6.31 1.53
N VAL A 80 0.46 5.33 0.95
CA VAL A 80 -0.41 4.40 1.67
C VAL A 80 0.18 3.00 1.60
N CYS A 81 0.50 2.40 2.75
CA CYS A 81 0.97 1.02 2.84
C CYS A 81 -0.10 0.16 3.50
N SER A 82 -0.92 -0.54 2.73
CA SER A 82 -2.03 -1.33 3.27
C SER A 82 -2.35 -2.52 2.38
N ILE A 83 -2.98 -3.57 2.93
CA ILE A 83 -3.51 -4.66 2.09
C ILE A 83 -4.63 -4.09 1.22
N SER A 84 -5.79 -3.76 1.79
CA SER A 84 -6.92 -3.08 1.12
C SER A 84 -7.18 -3.48 -0.35
N MET A 85 -6.96 -4.76 -0.67
CA MET A 85 -7.15 -5.32 -2.01
C MET A 85 -8.63 -5.66 -2.21
N TYR A 86 -9.48 -4.64 -2.13
CA TYR A 86 -10.91 -4.69 -2.43
C TYR A 86 -11.15 -3.98 -3.76
N LYS A 87 -11.75 -4.68 -4.73
CA LYS A 87 -11.96 -4.13 -6.07
C LYS A 87 -12.75 -2.82 -6.04
N GLU A 88 -13.86 -2.81 -5.31
CA GLU A 88 -14.72 -1.62 -5.18
C GLU A 88 -13.99 -0.38 -4.64
N ILE A 89 -13.02 -0.57 -3.74
CA ILE A 89 -12.26 0.54 -3.15
C ILE A 89 -11.23 1.06 -4.15
N ARG A 90 -10.54 0.16 -4.86
CA ARG A 90 -9.56 0.55 -5.89
C ARG A 90 -10.26 1.23 -7.07
N ASP A 91 -11.41 0.71 -7.49
CA ASP A 91 -12.23 1.32 -8.53
C ASP A 91 -12.71 2.72 -8.10
N TRP A 92 -13.17 2.88 -6.85
CA TRP A 92 -13.53 4.18 -6.31
C TRP A 92 -12.34 5.14 -6.25
N ASN A 93 -11.18 4.68 -5.78
CA ASN A 93 -9.97 5.50 -5.72
C ASN A 93 -9.59 6.05 -7.10
N ARG A 94 -9.57 5.18 -8.12
CA ARG A 94 -9.28 5.57 -9.51
C ARG A 94 -10.28 6.59 -10.06
N ALA A 95 -11.54 6.51 -9.66
CA ALA A 95 -12.59 7.42 -10.11
C ALA A 95 -12.64 8.75 -9.34
N ASN A 96 -12.14 8.80 -8.10
CA ASN A 96 -12.35 9.94 -7.19
C ASN A 96 -11.07 10.64 -6.73
N ILE A 97 -9.89 10.06 -6.98
CA ILE A 97 -8.59 10.65 -6.66
C ILE A 97 -7.87 10.92 -7.97
N GLU A 98 -7.72 12.20 -8.31
CA GLU A 98 -7.19 12.65 -9.61
C GLU A 98 -5.78 12.12 -9.89
N ASN A 99 -4.88 12.24 -8.91
CA ASN A 99 -3.50 11.76 -8.99
C ASN A 99 -3.36 10.46 -8.19
N TYR A 100 -4.09 9.42 -8.57
CA TYR A 100 -3.98 8.10 -7.94
C TYR A 100 -2.97 7.20 -8.65
N ARG A 101 -2.05 6.60 -7.89
CA ARG A 101 -1.00 5.69 -8.38
C ARG A 101 -1.02 4.39 -7.58
N GLU A 102 -1.32 3.28 -8.23
CA GLU A 102 -1.37 1.96 -7.59
C GLU A 102 -0.09 1.16 -7.84
N VAL A 103 0.59 0.79 -6.76
CA VAL A 103 1.81 -0.03 -6.74
C VAL A 103 1.46 -1.38 -6.15
N TYR A 104 1.41 -2.42 -6.98
CA TYR A 104 1.15 -3.78 -6.51
C TYR A 104 2.44 -4.51 -6.19
N ILE A 105 2.68 -4.79 -4.91
CA ILE A 105 3.78 -5.63 -4.43
C ILE A 105 3.33 -7.09 -4.43
N LYS A 106 3.74 -7.82 -5.46
CA LYS A 106 3.40 -9.23 -5.69
C LYS A 106 4.51 -10.13 -5.13
N VAL A 107 4.09 -11.13 -4.36
CA VAL A 107 4.97 -12.17 -3.80
C VAL A 107 4.19 -13.48 -3.82
N SER A 108 4.83 -14.57 -4.21
CA SER A 108 4.19 -15.89 -4.19
C SER A 108 3.77 -16.32 -2.78
N MET A 109 2.66 -17.07 -2.67
CA MET A 109 2.20 -17.59 -1.38
C MET A 109 3.22 -18.50 -0.70
N ASP A 110 4.00 -19.26 -1.48
CA ASP A 110 5.05 -20.12 -0.93
C ASP A 110 6.18 -19.30 -0.31
N THR A 111 6.61 -18.21 -0.96
CA THR A 111 7.57 -17.28 -0.37
C THR A 111 7.01 -16.60 0.88
N LEU A 112 5.74 -16.20 0.90
CA LEU A 112 5.12 -15.59 2.09
C LEU A 112 5.08 -16.57 3.28
N ARG A 113 4.73 -17.83 3.02
CA ARG A 113 4.76 -18.91 4.02
C ARG A 113 6.17 -19.20 4.54
N GLN A 114 7.18 -19.18 3.66
CA GLN A 114 8.57 -19.36 4.07
C GLN A 114 9.08 -18.19 4.92
N ARG A 115 8.69 -16.95 4.58
CA ARG A 115 9.10 -15.75 5.32
C ARG A 115 8.45 -15.68 6.71
N ASP A 116 7.17 -16.04 6.81
CA ASP A 116 6.27 -15.96 7.98
C ASP A 116 6.62 -14.92 9.06
N GLN A 117 7.01 -13.70 8.64
CA GLN A 117 7.58 -12.68 9.53
C GLN A 117 6.63 -12.26 10.66
N LYS A 118 5.34 -12.54 10.49
CA LYS A 118 4.26 -12.17 11.42
C LYS A 118 3.59 -13.37 12.09
N GLY A 119 4.07 -14.60 11.83
CA GLY A 119 3.43 -15.83 12.31
C GLY A 119 2.01 -16.04 11.74
N LEU A 120 1.64 -15.32 10.67
CA LEU A 120 0.29 -15.32 10.10
C LEU A 120 0.04 -16.51 9.20
N TYR A 121 1.10 -17.11 8.66
CA TYR A 121 1.03 -18.24 7.76
C TYR A 121 1.20 -19.58 8.48
N THR A 122 1.46 -19.55 9.78
CA THR A 122 1.44 -20.70 10.67
C THR A 122 0.00 -21.23 10.86
N THR A 123 -0.14 -22.54 10.99
CA THR A 123 -1.43 -23.21 11.18
C THR A 123 -2.19 -22.68 12.41
N GLY A 124 -3.48 -22.36 12.24
CA GLY A 124 -4.37 -21.96 13.35
C GLY A 124 -4.70 -20.48 13.44
N VAL A 125 -4.02 -19.61 12.68
CA VAL A 125 -4.42 -18.21 12.53
C VAL A 125 -5.60 -18.11 11.57
N LYS A 126 -6.66 -17.41 11.99
CA LYS A 126 -7.86 -17.16 11.18
C LYS A 126 -7.91 -15.71 10.72
N GLN A 127 -8.73 -15.45 9.72
CA GLN A 127 -8.96 -14.16 9.08
C GLN A 127 -7.71 -13.59 8.40
N VAL A 128 -6.92 -14.43 7.74
CA VAL A 128 -5.72 -14.07 7.00
C VAL A 128 -6.03 -14.00 5.50
N VAL A 129 -5.83 -12.80 4.94
CA VAL A 129 -6.01 -12.54 3.50
C VAL A 129 -5.01 -13.37 2.70
N GLY A 130 -5.50 -14.18 1.76
CA GLY A 130 -4.70 -15.11 0.97
C GLY A 130 -4.55 -16.52 1.57
N VAL A 131 -5.08 -16.76 2.77
CA VAL A 131 -5.12 -18.10 3.39
C VAL A 131 -6.55 -18.57 3.56
N ASP A 132 -7.33 -17.91 4.41
CA ASP A 132 -8.73 -18.25 4.69
C ASP A 132 -9.72 -17.14 4.28
N LEU A 133 -9.22 -15.95 3.94
CA LEU A 133 -10.01 -14.89 3.32
C LEU A 133 -9.56 -14.65 1.88
N PRO A 134 -10.50 -14.49 0.93
CA PRO A 134 -10.17 -14.14 -0.44
C PRO A 134 -9.58 -12.73 -0.53
N TRP A 135 -8.92 -12.43 -1.64
CA TRP A 135 -8.48 -11.09 -1.99
C TRP A 135 -8.78 -10.81 -3.46
N ASP A 136 -9.06 -9.56 -3.78
CA ASP A 136 -9.22 -9.13 -5.15
C ASP A 136 -7.85 -8.72 -5.68
N GLU A 137 -7.15 -9.61 -6.36
CA GLU A 137 -5.83 -9.28 -6.93
C GLU A 137 -5.95 -8.05 -7.85
N PRO A 138 -5.02 -7.06 -7.77
CA PRO A 138 -5.04 -5.92 -8.68
C PRO A 138 -4.93 -6.34 -10.15
N GLU A 139 -5.96 -6.04 -10.94
CA GLU A 139 -6.02 -6.39 -12.37
C GLU A 139 -5.26 -5.39 -13.25
N THR A 140 -5.34 -4.09 -12.90
CA THR A 140 -4.75 -3.00 -13.69
C THR A 140 -3.97 -2.01 -12.81
N PRO A 141 -3.00 -2.46 -12.00
CA PRO A 141 -2.14 -1.54 -11.24
C PRO A 141 -1.28 -0.71 -12.17
N ASP A 142 -0.87 0.48 -11.72
CA ASP A 142 0.03 1.34 -12.51
C ASP A 142 1.42 0.69 -12.66
N ILE A 143 1.87 -0.01 -11.61
CA ILE A 143 3.10 -0.80 -11.64
C ILE A 143 2.99 -2.05 -10.77
N VAL A 144 3.56 -3.16 -11.25
CA VAL A 144 3.74 -4.41 -10.50
C VAL A 144 5.19 -4.56 -10.09
N ILE A 145 5.41 -4.92 -8.82
CA ILE A 145 6.71 -5.19 -8.24
C ILE A 145 6.73 -6.62 -7.72
N GLU A 146 7.50 -7.49 -8.36
CA GLU A 146 7.74 -8.85 -7.88
C GLU A 146 8.84 -8.83 -6.82
N ASN A 147 8.45 -9.00 -5.55
CA ASN A 147 9.36 -8.87 -4.40
C ASN A 147 9.82 -10.24 -3.85
N ASP A 148 10.11 -11.17 -4.75
CA ASP A 148 10.67 -12.51 -4.48
C ASP A 148 11.81 -12.91 -5.42
N LYS A 149 12.31 -11.98 -6.26
CA LYS A 149 13.37 -12.23 -7.26
C LYS A 149 14.77 -11.76 -6.86
N GLY A 150 14.99 -11.42 -5.59
CA GLY A 150 16.31 -11.07 -5.06
C GLY A 150 16.78 -9.63 -5.30
N GLU A 151 15.92 -8.75 -5.83
CA GLU A 151 16.18 -7.31 -5.87
C GLU A 151 16.23 -6.70 -4.46
N THR A 152 17.09 -5.71 -4.25
CA THR A 152 17.12 -4.95 -2.98
C THR A 152 15.95 -3.96 -2.92
N PRO A 153 15.44 -3.65 -1.73
CA PRO A 153 14.39 -2.64 -1.56
C PRO A 153 14.75 -1.27 -2.17
N GLU A 154 16.02 -0.86 -2.08
CA GLU A 154 16.51 0.41 -2.61
C GLU A 154 16.42 0.46 -4.14
N SER A 155 16.84 -0.62 -4.82
CA SER A 155 16.74 -0.75 -6.28
C SER A 155 15.29 -0.72 -6.75
N ILE A 156 14.41 -1.41 -6.04
CA ILE A 156 12.96 -1.39 -6.30
C ILE A 156 12.43 0.04 -6.21
N VAL A 157 12.80 0.76 -5.14
CA VAL A 157 12.32 2.13 -4.90
C VAL A 157 12.84 3.10 -5.96
N ASP A 158 14.10 3.02 -6.34
CA ASP A 158 14.67 3.86 -7.40
C ASP A 158 13.94 3.68 -8.72
N ARG A 159 13.57 2.42 -9.05
CA ARG A 159 12.75 2.12 -10.22
C ARG A 159 11.34 2.73 -10.12
N ILE A 160 10.69 2.67 -8.95
CA ILE A 160 9.36 3.26 -8.75
C ILE A 160 9.42 4.79 -8.85
N VAL A 161 10.43 5.43 -8.24
CA VAL A 161 10.67 6.88 -8.32
C VAL A 161 10.89 7.31 -9.78
N SER A 162 11.71 6.56 -10.52
CA SER A 162 11.95 6.81 -11.94
C SER A 162 10.69 6.63 -12.78
N PHE A 163 9.92 5.56 -12.53
CA PHE A 163 8.66 5.27 -13.24
C PHE A 163 7.63 6.39 -13.10
N PHE A 164 7.50 6.98 -11.91
CA PHE A 164 6.61 8.12 -11.67
C PHE A 164 7.23 9.49 -12.00
N GLY A 165 8.45 9.54 -12.54
CA GLY A 165 9.10 10.78 -12.95
C GLY A 165 9.48 11.71 -11.79
N LEU A 166 9.71 11.16 -10.60
CA LEU A 166 9.95 11.94 -9.38
C LEU A 166 11.42 12.38 -9.21
N GLY A 167 12.33 11.84 -10.01
CA GLY A 167 13.77 12.13 -9.93
C GLY A 167 14.24 13.46 -10.56
N GLY A 168 13.32 14.39 -10.88
CA GLY A 168 13.62 15.56 -11.72
C GLY A 168 13.10 16.92 -11.26
N ARG A 169 12.56 17.06 -10.04
CA ARG A 169 12.16 18.38 -9.52
C ARG A 169 13.38 19.05 -8.86
N ALA A 170 14.25 19.62 -9.69
CA ALA A 170 15.26 20.62 -9.30
C ALA A 170 14.75 22.02 -9.67
#